data_AF-A0A1B6LLB1-F1
#
_entry.id   AF-A0A1B6LLB1-F1
#
_cell.length_a   1.000
_cell.length_b   1.000
_cell.length_c   1.000
_cell.angle_alpha   90.00
_cell.angle_beta   90.00
_cell.angle_gamma   90.00
#
_symmetry.space_group_name_H-M   'P 1'
#
loop_
_entity.id
_entity.type
_entity.pdbx_description
1 polymer ?
#
loop_
_entity_poly.entity_id
_entity_poly.type
_entity_poly.pdbx_seq_one_letter_code
_entity_poly.pdbx_strand_id
1 'polypeptide(L)'
;MDCTDNIEILEGIIKYLDLTGQFEELSVSIQDYKEKFNSDQENLSPMLFNCIKVDFPLLIDIAGDVAKFLLMEPDVAQQLFQHIMNMALNTEDPELNQMIDQIQSTLLVSLPPIPSIVYFTGQSGLPIRGLFVIKGIVMARTVVSKYW
;
A
#
# COMPACT_ATOMS: atom_id res chain seq x y z
N MET A 1 -18.04 4.73 13.98
CA MET A 1 -17.48 3.78 13.01
C MET A 1 -17.79 2.41 13.56
N ASP A 2 -18.86 1.84 13.04
CA ASP A 2 -19.35 0.54 13.48
C ASP A 2 -18.41 -0.54 12.95
N CYS A 3 -18.18 -1.56 13.78
CA CYS A 3 -17.24 -2.65 13.48
C CYS A 3 -17.58 -3.38 12.16
N THR A 4 -18.83 -3.29 11.70
CA THR A 4 -19.36 -3.88 10.48
C THR A 4 -18.78 -3.24 9.21
N ASP A 5 -18.61 -1.92 9.17
CA ASP A 5 -18.12 -1.20 7.99
C ASP A 5 -16.68 -1.63 7.65
N ASN A 6 -15.87 -1.92 8.66
CA ASN A 6 -14.48 -2.36 8.46
C ASN A 6 -14.38 -3.77 7.90
N ILE A 7 -15.34 -4.66 8.20
CA ILE A 7 -15.34 -6.04 7.69
C ILE A 7 -15.63 -6.05 6.19
N GLU A 8 -16.63 -5.29 5.75
CA GLU A 8 -16.97 -5.20 4.32
C GLU A 8 -15.82 -4.59 3.50
N ILE A 9 -15.14 -3.57 4.05
CA ILE A 9 -13.96 -2.98 3.42
C ILE A 9 -12.81 -3.99 3.34
N LEU A 10 -12.56 -4.75 4.42
CA LEU A 10 -11.54 -5.80 4.42
C LEU A 10 -11.84 -6.88 3.38
N GLU A 11 -13.06 -7.39 3.32
CA GLU A 11 -13.48 -8.39 2.33
C GLU A 11 -13.34 -7.85 0.90
N GLY A 12 -13.71 -6.58 0.68
CA GLY A 12 -13.54 -5.91 -0.60
C GLY A 12 -12.08 -5.81 -1.03
N ILE A 13 -11.17 -5.48 -0.09
CA ILE A 13 -9.73 -5.45 -0.35
C ILE A 13 -9.21 -6.85 -0.69
N ILE A 14 -9.57 -7.87 0.10
CA ILE A 14 -9.13 -9.26 -0.13
C ILE A 14 -9.59 -9.72 -1.52
N LYS A 15 -10.86 -9.50 -1.86
CA LYS A 15 -11.42 -9.84 -3.16
C LYS A 15 -10.67 -9.15 -4.30
N TYR A 16 -10.34 -7.88 -4.14
CA TYR A 16 -9.58 -7.13 -5.13
C TYR A 16 -8.17 -7.71 -5.34
N LEU A 17 -7.44 -7.97 -4.24
CA LEU A 17 -6.08 -8.50 -4.28
C LEU A 17 -6.03 -9.90 -4.89
N ASP A 18 -7.03 -10.74 -4.60
CA ASP A 18 -7.17 -12.07 -5.18
C ASP A 18 -7.40 -11.99 -6.70
N LEU A 19 -8.38 -11.19 -7.13
CA LEU A 19 -8.70 -11.03 -8.56
C LEU A 19 -7.59 -10.38 -9.39
N THR A 20 -6.73 -9.59 -8.76
CA THR A 20 -5.58 -8.95 -9.41
C THR A 20 -4.29 -9.76 -9.29
N GLY A 21 -4.33 -10.96 -8.68
CA GLY A 21 -3.18 -11.85 -8.53
C GLY A 21 -2.11 -11.30 -7.58
N GLN A 22 -2.42 -10.30 -6.76
CA GLN A 22 -1.45 -9.67 -5.86
C GLN A 22 -0.99 -10.62 -4.74
N PHE A 23 -1.83 -11.61 -4.37
CA PHE A 23 -1.40 -12.66 -3.45
C PHE A 23 -0.39 -13.62 -4.10
N GLU A 24 -0.59 -14.00 -5.35
CA GLU A 24 0.38 -14.84 -6.09
C GLU A 24 1.71 -14.10 -6.30
N GLU A 25 1.67 -12.80 -6.63
CA GLU A 25 2.86 -11.95 -6.69
C GLU A 25 3.60 -11.89 -5.33
N LEU A 26 2.86 -11.86 -4.22
CA LEU A 26 3.44 -11.92 -2.88
C LEU A 26 4.11 -13.28 -2.64
N SER A 27 3.47 -14.39 -2.98
CA SER A 27 4.04 -15.73 -2.79
C SER A 27 5.36 -15.89 -3.52
N VAL A 28 5.43 -15.42 -4.78
CA VAL A 28 6.67 -15.41 -5.56
C VAL A 28 7.72 -14.53 -4.90
N SER A 29 7.33 -13.33 -4.44
CA SER A 29 8.25 -12.41 -3.75
C SER A 29 8.79 -12.98 -2.45
N ILE A 30 7.97 -13.73 -1.71
CA ILE A 30 8.36 -14.44 -0.48
C ILE A 30 9.40 -15.50 -0.81
N GLN A 31 9.17 -16.30 -1.84
CA GLN A 31 10.12 -17.34 -2.25
C GLN A 31 11.46 -16.73 -2.69
N ASP A 32 11.43 -15.72 -3.55
CA ASP A 32 12.63 -15.00 -3.99
C ASP A 32 13.40 -14.39 -2.81
N TYR A 33 12.66 -13.88 -1.81
CA TYR A 33 13.26 -13.33 -0.60
C TYR A 33 13.94 -14.42 0.23
N LYS A 34 13.29 -15.58 0.44
CA LYS A 34 13.89 -16.71 1.16
C LYS A 34 15.17 -17.20 0.50
N GLU A 35 15.17 -17.32 -0.82
CA GLU A 35 16.35 -17.77 -1.57
C GLU A 35 17.54 -16.82 -1.34
N LYS A 36 17.29 -15.50 -1.41
CA LYS A 36 18.30 -14.47 -1.13
C LYS A 36 18.72 -14.44 0.35
N PHE A 37 17.76 -14.56 1.26
CA PHE A 37 18.04 -14.55 2.69
C PHE A 37 18.93 -15.73 3.10
N ASN A 38 18.69 -16.92 2.51
CA ASN A 38 19.52 -18.09 2.74
C ASN A 38 20.93 -17.99 2.11
N SER A 39 21.10 -17.18 1.06
CA SER A 39 22.41 -16.95 0.44
C SER A 39 23.23 -15.85 1.15
N ASP A 40 22.56 -14.87 1.75
CA ASP A 40 23.19 -13.69 2.35
C ASP A 40 23.34 -13.82 3.87
N GLN A 41 24.52 -14.23 4.33
CA GLN A 41 24.85 -14.39 5.76
C GLN A 41 24.91 -13.07 6.58
N GLU A 42 24.73 -11.90 5.96
CA GLU A 42 24.95 -10.58 6.59
C GLU A 42 23.69 -9.68 6.65
N ASN A 43 22.47 -10.23 6.53
CA ASN A 43 21.26 -9.40 6.62
C ASN A 43 21.01 -8.90 8.06
N LEU A 44 21.56 -7.73 8.38
CA LEU A 44 21.43 -7.05 9.67
C LEU A 44 20.01 -6.50 9.95
N SER A 45 19.11 -6.47 8.96
CA SER A 45 17.70 -6.12 9.12
C SER A 45 16.89 -6.74 7.96
N PRO A 46 16.35 -7.95 8.14
CA PRO A 46 15.54 -8.58 7.11
C PRO A 46 14.24 -7.81 6.92
N MET A 47 14.16 -7.05 5.82
CA MET A 47 12.99 -6.27 5.44
C MET A 47 12.46 -6.76 4.09
N LEU A 48 11.18 -7.14 4.06
CA LEU A 48 10.50 -7.49 2.81
C LEU A 48 9.78 -6.26 2.28
N PHE A 49 10.23 -5.78 1.12
CA PHE A 49 9.58 -4.70 0.40
C PHE A 49 8.56 -5.30 -0.56
N ASN A 50 7.30 -4.91 -0.40
CA ASN A 50 6.24 -5.26 -1.33
C ASN A 50 5.59 -4.00 -1.91
N CYS A 51 5.21 -4.03 -3.17
CA CYS A 51 4.55 -2.91 -3.84
C CYS A 51 3.20 -3.38 -4.38
N ILE A 52 2.13 -3.01 -3.69
CA ILE A 52 0.76 -3.35 -4.09
C ILE A 52 0.33 -2.33 -5.13
N LYS A 53 0.11 -2.79 -6.37
CA LYS A 53 -0.36 -1.94 -7.46
C LYS A 53 -1.88 -1.92 -7.46
N VAL A 54 -2.44 -0.75 -7.21
CA VAL A 54 -3.89 -0.53 -7.25
C VAL A 54 -4.24 0.22 -8.53
N ASP A 55 -4.84 -0.51 -9.47
CA ASP A 55 -5.62 0.07 -10.56
C ASP A 55 -6.94 0.59 -9.99
N PHE A 56 -7.07 1.92 -9.90
CA PHE A 56 -8.18 2.56 -9.22
C PHE A 56 -9.53 2.41 -9.96
N PRO A 57 -9.61 2.58 -11.30
CA PRO A 57 -10.79 2.19 -12.06
C PRO A 57 -11.25 0.76 -11.79
N LEU A 58 -10.34 -0.22 -11.82
CA LEU A 58 -10.68 -1.60 -11.55
C LEU A 58 -11.14 -1.82 -10.10
N LEU A 59 -10.53 -1.12 -9.15
CA LEU A 59 -10.94 -1.15 -7.74
C LEU A 59 -12.38 -0.64 -7.59
N ILE A 60 -12.78 0.41 -8.32
CA ILE A 60 -14.16 0.90 -8.30
C ILE A 60 -15.12 -0.20 -8.80
N ASP A 61 -14.76 -0.88 -9.90
CA ASP A 61 -15.59 -1.90 -10.51
C ASP A 61 -15.76 -3.15 -9.62
N ILE A 62 -14.71 -3.54 -8.89
CA ILE A 62 -14.70 -4.74 -8.03
C ILE A 62 -15.27 -4.44 -6.63
N ALA A 63 -14.86 -3.31 -6.05
CA ALA A 63 -15.08 -2.93 -4.66
C ALA A 63 -15.18 -1.40 -4.51
N GLY A 64 -16.26 -0.82 -5.04
CA GLY A 64 -16.49 0.63 -5.06
C GLY A 64 -16.41 1.32 -3.69
N ASP A 65 -16.87 0.66 -2.62
CA ASP A 65 -16.78 1.21 -1.26
C ASP A 65 -15.33 1.29 -0.77
N VAL A 66 -14.48 0.32 -1.14
CA VAL A 66 -13.04 0.36 -0.87
C VAL A 66 -12.37 1.49 -1.63
N ALA A 67 -12.72 1.71 -2.90
CA ALA A 67 -12.19 2.83 -3.68
C ALA A 67 -12.54 4.19 -3.05
N LYS A 68 -13.78 4.34 -2.58
CA LYS A 68 -14.24 5.53 -1.87
C LYS A 68 -13.53 5.70 -0.52
N PHE A 69 -13.39 4.62 0.24
CA PHE A 69 -12.69 4.61 1.52
C PHE A 69 -11.22 5.01 1.36
N LEU A 70 -10.54 4.44 0.37
CA LEU A 70 -9.15 4.76 0.03
C LEU A 70 -8.94 6.25 -0.25
N LEU A 71 -9.88 6.92 -0.93
CA LEU A 71 -9.78 8.35 -1.19
C LEU A 71 -10.00 9.21 0.07
N MET A 72 -10.92 8.82 0.94
CA MET A 72 -11.32 9.61 2.11
C MET A 72 -10.36 9.41 3.29
N GLU A 73 -9.87 8.18 3.48
CA GLU A 73 -9.06 7.77 4.62
C GLU A 73 -7.84 6.95 4.17
N PRO A 74 -6.91 7.55 3.42
CA PRO A 74 -5.81 6.82 2.81
C PRO A 74 -4.84 6.20 3.81
N ASP A 75 -4.62 6.85 4.95
CA ASP A 75 -3.74 6.33 6.01
C ASP A 75 -4.31 5.02 6.59
N VAL A 76 -5.63 4.99 6.83
CA VAL A 76 -6.32 3.80 7.37
C VAL A 76 -6.40 2.72 6.30
N ALA A 77 -6.74 3.08 5.06
CA ALA A 77 -6.75 2.13 3.95
C ALA A 77 -5.37 1.48 3.77
N GLN A 78 -4.28 2.26 3.79
CA GLN A 78 -2.92 1.74 3.71
C GLN A 78 -2.63 0.73 4.83
N GLN A 79 -3.05 1.02 6.07
CA GLN A 79 -2.91 0.09 7.18
C GLN A 79 -3.69 -1.21 6.97
N LEU A 80 -4.90 -1.15 6.40
CA LEU A 80 -5.70 -2.34 6.10
C LEU A 80 -5.04 -3.20 5.00
N PHE A 81 -4.56 -2.59 3.91
CA PHE A 81 -3.79 -3.28 2.89
C PHE A 81 -2.56 -3.96 3.50
N GLN A 82 -1.78 -3.24 4.32
CA GLN A 82 -0.62 -3.80 4.98
C GLN A 82 -0.99 -4.93 5.94
N HIS A 83 -2.08 -4.81 6.68
CA HIS A 83 -2.57 -5.84 7.58
C HIS A 83 -2.93 -7.12 6.82
N ILE A 84 -3.62 -7.00 5.69
CA ILE A 84 -3.97 -8.14 4.83
C ILE A 84 -2.70 -8.81 4.28
N MET A 85 -1.70 -8.04 3.83
CA MET A 85 -0.44 -8.64 3.37
C MET A 85 0.32 -9.35 4.48
N ASN A 86 0.34 -8.79 5.70
CA ASN A 86 0.94 -9.46 6.85
C ASN A 86 0.21 -10.78 7.19
N MET A 87 -1.13 -10.82 7.07
CA MET A 87 -1.90 -12.05 7.26
C MET A 87 -1.61 -13.07 6.17
N ALA A 88 -1.51 -12.63 4.91
CA ALA A 88 -1.18 -13.50 3.79
C ALA A 88 0.22 -14.13 3.97
N LEU A 89 1.23 -13.31 4.33
CA LEU A 89 2.57 -13.82 4.66
C LEU A 89 2.52 -14.85 5.79
N ASN A 90 1.82 -14.55 6.89
CA ASN A 90 1.71 -15.47 8.02
C ASN A 90 1.06 -16.82 7.63
N THR A 91 0.16 -16.79 6.64
CA THR A 91 -0.54 -17.97 6.17
C THR A 91 0.34 -18.82 5.26
N GLU A 92 1.09 -18.18 4.36
CA GLU A 92 1.97 -18.88 3.43
C GLU A 92 3.28 -19.34 4.06
N ASP A 93 3.88 -18.48 4.88
CA ASP A 93 5.13 -18.78 5.56
C ASP A 93 5.29 -18.11 6.93
N PRO A 94 4.80 -18.77 7.99
CA PRO A 94 4.88 -18.25 9.34
C PRO A 94 6.32 -18.16 9.87
N GLU A 95 7.24 -18.99 9.36
CA GLU A 95 8.65 -18.98 9.77
C GLU A 95 9.36 -17.72 9.28
N LEU A 96 9.17 -17.33 8.01
CA LEU A 96 9.71 -16.08 7.49
C LEU A 96 9.10 -14.85 8.18
N ASN A 97 7.82 -14.88 8.56
CA ASN A 97 7.23 -13.77 9.32
C ASN A 97 7.86 -13.59 10.71
N GLN A 98 8.46 -14.64 11.29
CA GLN A 98 9.23 -14.52 12.53
C GLN A 98 10.66 -14.03 12.29
N MET A 99 11.18 -14.20 11.08
CA MET A 99 12.53 -13.78 10.70
C MET A 99 12.59 -12.34 10.21
N ILE A 100 11.53 -11.85 9.55
CA ILE A 100 11.45 -10.47 9.03
C ILE A 100 11.02 -9.52 10.15
N ASP A 101 11.78 -8.45 10.37
CA ASP A 101 11.44 -7.43 11.38
C ASP A 101 10.25 -6.58 10.94
N GLN A 102 10.12 -6.33 9.63
CA GLN A 102 9.04 -5.51 9.05
C GLN A 102 8.77 -5.83 7.57
N ILE A 103 7.50 -6.00 7.21
CA ILE A 103 7.04 -5.87 5.80
C ILE A 103 6.71 -4.40 5.55
N GLN A 104 7.41 -3.78 4.61
CA GLN A 104 7.04 -2.47 4.11
C GLN A 104 6.26 -2.62 2.81
N SER A 105 4.94 -2.46 2.91
CA SER A 105 4.06 -2.42 1.75
C SER A 105 3.89 -0.98 1.27
N THR A 106 4.27 -0.72 0.03
CA THR A 106 3.99 0.56 -0.64
C THR A 106 2.74 0.38 -1.48
N LEU A 107 1.76 1.26 -1.29
CA LEU A 107 0.54 1.27 -2.09
C LEU A 107 0.74 2.20 -3.30
N LEU A 108 0.81 1.64 -4.50
CA LEU A 108 0.92 2.41 -5.73
C LEU A 108 -0.45 2.52 -6.38
N VAL A 109 -1.14 3.64 -6.16
CA VAL A 109 -2.49 3.87 -6.68
C VAL A 109 -2.44 4.65 -7.99
N SER A 110 -2.97 4.04 -9.05
CA SER A 110 -3.13 4.67 -10.37
C SER A 110 -4.41 5.49 -10.40
N LEU A 111 -4.36 6.71 -9.84
CA LEU A 111 -5.49 7.64 -9.87
C LEU A 111 -5.55 8.42 -11.19
N PRO A 112 -6.75 8.72 -11.72
CA PRO A 112 -6.88 9.62 -12.86
C PRO A 112 -6.33 11.02 -12.51
N PRO A 113 -5.68 11.71 -13.45
CA PRO A 113 -5.08 13.01 -13.19
C PRO A 113 -6.16 14.05 -12.87
N ILE A 114 -6.07 14.65 -11.68
CA ILE A 114 -6.86 15.83 -11.34
C ILE A 114 -6.28 17.04 -12.09
N PRO A 115 -7.10 17.98 -12.58
CA PRO A 115 -6.61 19.16 -13.27
C PRO A 115 -5.71 20.02 -12.37
N SER A 116 -4.44 20.16 -12.79
CA SER A 116 -3.42 21.17 -12.48
C SER A 116 -3.19 21.63 -11.04
N ILE A 117 -1.91 21.71 -10.68
CA ILE A 117 -1.30 22.15 -9.41
C ILE A 117 -1.78 23.54 -8.88
N VAL A 118 -2.53 24.29 -9.69
CA VAL A 118 -3.07 25.62 -9.42
C VAL A 118 -4.09 25.61 -8.27
N TYR A 119 -4.70 24.46 -7.97
CA TYR A 119 -5.65 24.34 -6.86
C TYR A 119 -5.02 24.19 -5.47
N PHE A 120 -3.70 23.97 -5.36
CA PHE A 120 -3.03 23.86 -4.06
C PHE A 120 -2.60 25.21 -3.47
N THR A 121 -2.82 26.33 -4.17
CA THR A 121 -2.61 27.66 -3.58
C THR A 121 -3.73 27.90 -2.55
N GLY A 122 -3.40 27.72 -1.28
CA GLY A 122 -4.33 27.66 -0.14
C GLY A 122 -5.16 28.92 0.11
N GLN A 123 -6.15 29.20 -0.74
CA GLN A 123 -7.19 30.21 -0.50
C GLN A 123 -8.46 29.63 0.11
N SER A 124 -8.61 28.30 0.20
CA SER A 124 -9.67 27.64 0.97
C SER A 124 -9.05 26.90 2.16
N GLY A 125 -9.24 27.45 3.37
CA GLY A 125 -8.65 26.98 4.63
C GLY A 125 -9.15 25.63 5.16
N LEU A 126 -9.27 24.62 4.31
CA LEU A 126 -9.50 23.23 4.72
C LEU A 126 -8.25 22.40 4.40
N PRO A 127 -7.76 21.58 5.34
CA PRO A 127 -6.75 20.59 5.02
C PRO A 127 -7.32 19.66 3.95
N ILE A 128 -6.67 19.58 2.78
CA ILE A 128 -7.00 18.58 1.77
C ILE A 128 -6.60 17.23 2.37
N ARG A 129 -7.55 16.56 3.04
CA ARG A 129 -7.40 15.16 3.46
C ARG A 129 -7.84 14.28 2.28
N GLY A 130 -6.98 13.36 1.89
CA GLY A 130 -7.26 12.38 0.83
C GLY A 130 -6.11 12.21 -0.15
N LEU A 131 -6.26 11.27 -1.08
CA LEU A 131 -5.26 10.99 -2.12
C LEU A 131 -5.44 11.90 -3.34
N PHE A 132 -4.31 12.35 -3.88
CA PHE A 132 -4.27 13.17 -5.08
C PHE A 132 -3.01 12.89 -5.89
N VAL A 133 -3.09 13.15 -7.19
CA VAL A 133 -1.95 13.02 -8.12
C VAL A 133 -1.42 14.39 -8.46
N ILE A 134 -0.15 14.64 -8.14
CA ILE A 134 0.55 15.85 -8.55
C ILE A 134 1.41 15.52 -9.77
N LYS A 135 1.18 16.24 -10.86
CA LYS A 135 2.05 16.24 -12.05
C LYS A 135 2.81 17.57 -12.09
N GLY A 136 4.13 17.49 -12.18
CA GLY A 136 4.99 18.65 -12.22
C GLY A 136 6.45 18.29 -12.48
N ILE A 137 7.29 19.31 -12.53
CA ILE A 137 8.74 19.15 -12.63
C ILE A 137 9.33 19.35 -11.24
N VAL A 138 10.16 18.40 -10.79
CA VAL A 138 10.90 18.55 -9.54
C VAL A 138 12.00 19.59 -9.76
N MET A 139 11.84 20.77 -9.16
CA MET A 139 12.76 21.91 -9.37
C MET A 139 13.92 21.95 -8.36
N ALA A 140 13.80 21.28 -7.22
CA ALA A 140 14.83 21.26 -6.18
C ALA A 140 14.77 19.96 -5.38
N ARG A 141 15.88 19.58 -4.75
CA ARG A 141 15.99 18.47 -3.78
C ARG A 141 16.77 18.92 -2.55
N THR A 142 16.37 18.44 -1.38
CA THR A 142 17.14 18.64 -0.14
C THR A 142 18.18 17.53 0.04
N VAL A 143 19.14 17.74 0.93
CA VAL A 143 20.02 16.68 1.42
C VAL A 143 19.24 15.72 2.33
N VAL A 144 19.56 14.43 2.26
CA VAL A 144 18.91 13.42 3.11
C VAL A 144 19.23 13.73 4.58
N SER A 145 18.19 13.95 5.38
CA SER A 145 18.30 14.17 6.82
C SER A 145 17.58 13.05 7.55
N LYS A 146 18.15 12.58 8.66
CA LYS A 146 17.45 11.68 9.58
C LYS A 146 16.38 12.48 10.31
N TYR A 147 15.13 12.03 10.21
CA TYR A 147 14.05 12.50 11.07
C TYR A 147 14.10 11.63 12.33
N TRP A 148 14.23 12.28 13.50
CA TRP A 148 14.21 11.64 14.82
C TRP A 148 12.80 11.70 15.39
#